data_AF-A0A1E1VEB5-F1
#
_entry.id   AF-A0A1E1VEB5-F1
#
_cell.length_a   1.000
_cell.length_b   1.000
_cell.length_c   1.000
_cell.angle_alpha   90.00
_cell.angle_beta   90.00
_cell.angle_gamma   90.00
#
_symmetry.space_group_name_H-M   'P 1'
#
loop_
_entity.id
_entity.type
_entity.pdbx_description
1 polymer ?
#
loop_
_entity_poly.entity_id
_entity_poly.type
_entity_poly.pdbx_seq_one_letter_code
_entity_poly.pdbx_strand_id
1 'polypeptide(L)'
;MAFSEFNREAGGDVWFALDEDRPLAFFAGIWAPQWTSVRKVKTGEETIDVFAFLTTEPNAEVEPIHPKAMPVILTNPVDLELWMSSPWEIAKGLQRPLPDGSLQIVSRGQKKDPPEPKVEPMQAALL
;
A
#
# COMPACT_ATOMS: atom_id res chain seq x y z
N MET A 1 -2.60 -7.91 3.18
CA MET A 1 -2.11 -6.71 2.48
C MET A 1 -1.18 -5.96 3.42
N ALA A 2 -0.05 -5.49 2.91
CA ALA A 2 0.83 -4.54 3.60
C ALA A 2 1.23 -3.44 2.63
N PHE A 3 1.55 -2.26 3.15
CA PHE A 3 2.13 -1.15 2.40
C PHE A 3 3.27 -0.53 3.20
N SER A 4 4.16 0.18 2.53
CA SER A 4 5.32 0.78 3.19
C SER A 4 5.37 2.29 3.01
N GLU A 5 5.85 2.97 4.03
CA GLU A 5 6.34 4.34 3.93
C GLU A 5 7.83 4.38 4.22
N PHE A 6 8.59 5.16 3.45
CA PHE A 6 10.03 5.25 3.63
C PHE A 6 10.35 6.17 4.82
N ASN A 7 11.12 5.67 5.78
CA ASN A 7 11.61 6.46 6.90
C ASN A 7 13.13 6.27 7.06
N ARG A 8 13.88 7.36 6.84
CA ARG A 8 15.34 7.33 6.88
C ARG A 8 15.88 6.98 8.28
N GLU A 9 15.21 7.40 9.34
CA GLU A 9 15.63 7.15 10.73
C GLU A 9 15.38 5.69 11.14
N ALA A 10 14.35 5.06 10.57
CA ALA A 10 14.07 3.64 10.73
C ALA A 10 14.97 2.71 9.88
N GLY A 11 15.93 3.28 9.14
CA GLY A 11 16.87 2.52 8.31
C GLY A 11 16.28 2.00 6.99
N GLY A 12 15.10 2.47 6.59
CA GLY A 12 14.46 2.06 5.34
C GLY A 12 12.94 2.11 5.41
N ASP A 13 12.30 1.15 4.75
CA ASP A 13 10.84 1.08 4.69
C ASP A 13 10.26 0.63 6.04
N VAL A 14 9.18 1.29 6.45
CA VAL A 14 8.32 0.88 7.58
C VAL A 14 7.04 0.32 6.99
N TRP A 15 6.75 -0.93 7.30
CA TRP A 15 5.62 -1.68 6.74
C TRP A 15 4.43 -1.67 7.68
N PHE A 16 3.27 -1.32 7.14
CA PHE A 16 2.00 -1.27 7.83
C PHE A 16 1.06 -2.35 7.28
N ALA A 17 0.30 -2.99 8.17
CA ALA A 17 -0.80 -3.88 7.83
C ALA A 17 -1.93 -3.72 8.86
N LEU A 18 -3.10 -4.30 8.59
CA LEU A 18 -4.22 -4.32 9.55
C LEU A 18 -3.87 -5.13 10.81
N ASP A 19 -3.12 -6.22 10.64
CA ASP A 19 -2.56 -7.05 11.70
C ASP A 19 -1.40 -7.90 11.13
N GLU A 20 -0.80 -8.76 11.98
CA GLU A 20 0.29 -9.66 11.61
C GLU A 20 -0.07 -10.71 10.55
N ASP A 21 -1.34 -11.10 10.43
CA ASP A 21 -1.80 -12.04 9.41
C ASP A 21 -1.91 -11.38 8.03
N ARG A 22 -1.80 -10.05 7.97
CA ARG A 22 -1.86 -9.25 6.74
C ARG A 22 -3.11 -9.62 5.93
N PRO A 23 -4.33 -9.49 6.48
CA PRO A 23 -5.56 -9.80 5.76
C PRO A 23 -5.69 -8.95 4.50
N LEU A 24 -6.50 -9.43 3.56
CA LEU A 24 -6.76 -8.71 2.33
C LEU A 24 -7.49 -7.40 2.64
N ALA A 25 -7.02 -6.32 2.01
CA ALA A 25 -7.67 -5.02 1.96
C ALA A 25 -7.37 -4.41 0.59
N PHE A 26 -8.00 -3.28 0.28
CA PHE A 26 -7.97 -2.70 -1.06
C PHE A 26 -7.67 -1.21 -1.00
N PHE A 27 -6.86 -0.71 -1.93
CA PHE A 27 -6.75 0.73 -2.14
C PHE A 27 -7.94 1.24 -2.97
N ALA A 28 -8.44 2.45 -2.66
CA ALA A 28 -9.44 3.13 -3.48
C ALA A 28 -8.81 3.60 -4.80
N GLY A 29 -8.79 2.70 -5.78
CA GLY A 29 -8.08 2.84 -7.06
C GLY A 29 -8.91 3.47 -8.18
N ILE A 30 -8.25 4.24 -9.03
CA ILE A 30 -8.74 4.74 -10.32
C ILE A 30 -7.98 4.03 -11.43
N TRP A 31 -8.71 3.57 -12.44
CA TRP A 31 -8.15 2.88 -13.60
C TRP A 31 -8.42 3.68 -14.88
N ALA A 32 -7.40 3.80 -15.71
CA ALA A 32 -7.49 4.36 -17.06
C ALA A 32 -7.00 3.30 -18.07
N PRO A 33 -7.91 2.58 -18.74
CA PRO A 33 -7.53 1.62 -19.77
C PRO A 33 -6.97 2.32 -21.01
N GLN A 34 -6.09 1.62 -21.71
CA GLN A 34 -5.60 2.01 -23.04
C GLN A 34 -5.05 3.45 -23.08
N TRP A 35 -4.33 3.84 -22.03
CA TRP A 35 -3.71 5.15 -21.94
C TRP A 35 -2.43 5.20 -22.79
N THR A 36 -2.40 6.07 -23.78
CA THR A 36 -1.23 6.29 -24.65
C THR A 36 -0.39 7.43 -24.09
N SER A 37 0.85 7.13 -23.69
CA SER A 37 1.82 8.15 -23.30
C SER A 37 3.26 7.63 -23.31
N VAL A 38 4.24 8.53 -23.14
CA VAL A 38 5.64 8.15 -22.92
C VAL A 38 5.88 7.91 -21.43
N ARG A 39 5.94 6.63 -21.01
CA ARG A 39 6.24 6.27 -19.61
C ARG A 39 7.73 6.16 -19.32
N LYS A 40 8.52 5.72 -20.31
CA LYS A 40 9.98 5.61 -20.22
C LYS A 40 10.59 6.12 -21.52
N VAL A 41 11.57 7.02 -21.43
CA VAL A 41 12.26 7.59 -22.60
C VAL A 41 12.74 6.49 -23.57
N LYS A 42 13.25 5.37 -23.04
CA LYS A 42 13.79 4.26 -23.84
C LYS A 42 12.76 3.48 -24.65
N THR A 43 11.50 3.43 -24.22
CA THR A 43 10.45 2.67 -24.92
C THR A 43 9.64 3.55 -25.87
N GLY A 44 9.76 4.88 -25.75
CA GLY A 44 8.96 5.80 -26.54
C GLY A 44 7.50 5.83 -26.07
N GLU A 45 6.60 6.13 -26.99
CA GLU A 45 5.16 6.14 -26.72
C GLU A 45 4.60 4.72 -26.72
N GLU A 46 3.82 4.39 -25.69
CA GLU A 46 3.18 3.09 -25.53
C GLU A 46 1.72 3.27 -25.08
N THR A 47 0.84 2.38 -25.53
CA THR A 47 -0.55 2.27 -25.04
C THR A 47 -0.63 1.15 -24.02
N ILE A 48 -0.97 1.50 -22.77
CA ILE A 48 -1.02 0.57 -21.65
C ILE A 48 -2.19 0.89 -20.72
N ASP A 49 -2.62 -0.10 -19.95
CA ASP A 49 -3.55 0.15 -18.85
C ASP A 49 -2.78 0.71 -17.66
N VAL A 50 -3.25 1.83 -17.11
CA VAL A 50 -2.64 2.49 -15.94
C VAL A 50 -3.64 2.61 -14.80
N PHE A 51 -3.13 2.62 -13.58
CA PHE A 51 -3.92 2.87 -12.39
C PHE A 51 -3.16 3.75 -11.41
N ALA A 52 -3.93 4.41 -10.55
CA ALA A 52 -3.47 5.10 -9.36
C ALA A 52 -4.49 4.83 -8.24
N PHE A 53 -4.21 5.28 -7.02
CA PHE A 53 -5.17 5.22 -5.93
C PHE A 53 -5.18 6.53 -5.16
N LEU A 54 -6.28 6.80 -4.49
CA LEU A 54 -6.42 8.00 -3.68
C LEU A 54 -5.55 7.94 -2.42
N THR A 55 -5.02 9.10 -2.05
CA THR A 55 -4.39 9.34 -0.75
C THR A 55 -5.27 10.27 0.08
N THR A 56 -5.03 10.30 1.38
CA THR A 56 -5.73 11.12 2.36
C THR A 56 -4.77 11.51 3.49
N GLU A 57 -5.22 12.31 4.45
CA GLU A 57 -4.44 12.63 5.66
C GLU A 57 -4.05 11.33 6.40
N PRO A 58 -2.86 11.24 7.01
CA PRO A 58 -2.47 10.06 7.76
C PRO A 58 -3.27 9.91 9.06
N ASN A 59 -3.42 8.67 9.53
CA ASN A 59 -3.93 8.37 10.88
C ASN A 59 -2.78 8.37 11.91
N ALA A 60 -3.10 8.12 13.18
CA ALA A 60 -2.13 8.18 14.28
C ALA A 60 -0.91 7.24 14.12
N GLU A 61 -1.03 6.15 13.38
CA GLU A 61 0.08 5.22 13.15
C GLU A 61 1.00 5.67 12.01
N VAL A 62 0.42 6.21 10.93
CA VAL A 62 1.19 6.62 9.74
C VAL A 62 1.81 8.00 9.94
N GLU A 63 1.13 8.93 10.62
CA GLU A 63 1.56 10.32 10.75
C GLU A 63 2.99 10.48 11.30
N PRO A 64 3.43 9.74 12.35
CA PRO A 64 4.80 9.84 12.87
C PRO A 64 5.87 9.36 11.89
N ILE A 65 5.49 8.57 10.88
CA ILE A 65 6.41 7.97 9.91
C ILE A 65 6.40 8.74 8.59
N HIS A 66 5.22 9.15 8.13
CA HIS A 66 5.00 9.89 6.90
C HIS A 66 3.83 10.89 7.07
N PRO A 67 4.11 12.12 7.51
CA PRO A 67 3.07 13.08 7.94
C PRO A 67 2.28 13.70 6.78
N LYS A 68 2.66 13.44 5.53
CA LYS A 68 2.06 14.10 4.36
C LYS A 68 0.75 13.45 3.92
N ALA A 69 0.67 12.12 4.01
CA ALA A 69 -0.46 11.36 3.51
C ALA A 69 -0.33 9.88 3.92
N MET A 70 -1.47 9.19 3.86
CA MET A 70 -1.57 7.74 3.77
C MET A 70 -2.46 7.35 2.56
N PRO A 71 -2.39 6.11 2.07
CA PRO A 71 -3.35 5.63 1.07
C PRO A 71 -4.76 5.50 1.67
N VAL A 72 -5.79 5.66 0.83
CA VAL A 72 -7.17 5.31 1.20
C VAL A 72 -7.34 3.80 1.13
N ILE A 73 -7.70 3.18 2.26
CA ILE A 73 -7.82 1.72 2.41
C ILE A 73 -9.28 1.34 2.69
N LEU A 74 -9.82 0.43 1.88
CA LEU A 74 -11.15 -0.14 2.00
C LEU A 74 -11.04 -1.56 2.57
N THR A 75 -11.75 -1.81 3.67
CA THR A 75 -11.60 -3.04 4.47
C THR A 75 -12.86 -3.88 4.57
N ASN A 76 -14.01 -3.35 4.19
CA ASN A 76 -15.29 -4.02 4.32
C ASN A 76 -16.06 -4.06 2.98
N PRO A 77 -16.93 -5.06 2.78
CA PRO A 77 -17.68 -5.21 1.53
C PRO A 77 -18.57 -4.03 1.16
N VAL A 78 -19.10 -3.31 2.15
CA VAL A 78 -20.00 -2.17 1.90
C VAL A 78 -19.25 -1.01 1.25
N ASP A 79 -18.07 -0.66 1.79
CA ASP A 79 -17.23 0.39 1.22
C ASP A 79 -16.65 -0.01 -0.15
N LEU A 80 -16.37 -1.31 -0.35
CA LEU A 80 -15.94 -1.83 -1.66
C LEU A 80 -17.04 -1.67 -2.71
N GLU A 81 -18.27 -2.08 -2.39
CA GLU A 81 -19.41 -1.92 -3.30
C GLU A 81 -19.66 -0.43 -3.58
N LEU A 82 -19.62 0.40 -2.53
CA LEU A 82 -19.79 1.85 -2.67
C LEU A 82 -18.74 2.45 -3.63
N TRP A 83 -17.47 2.06 -3.50
CA TRP A 83 -16.41 2.52 -4.40
C TRP A 83 -16.60 2.05 -5.85
N MET A 84 -17.03 0.80 -6.04
CA MET A 84 -17.10 0.17 -7.35
C MET A 84 -18.35 0.54 -8.16
N SER A 85 -19.46 0.91 -7.52
CA SER A 85 -20.74 1.11 -8.22
C SER A 85 -21.40 2.47 -8.00
N SER A 86 -21.00 3.26 -7.01
CA SER A 86 -21.68 4.52 -6.71
C SER A 86 -21.22 5.68 -7.61
N PRO A 87 -22.08 6.68 -7.86
CA PRO A 87 -21.67 7.95 -8.45
C PRO A 87 -20.54 8.61 -7.66
N TRP A 88 -19.67 9.35 -8.36
CA TRP A 88 -18.52 10.01 -7.75
C TRP A 88 -18.87 10.90 -6.55
N GLU A 89 -20.01 11.59 -6.60
CA GLU A 89 -20.48 12.46 -5.50
C GLU A 89 -20.65 11.72 -4.17
N ILE A 90 -20.86 10.41 -4.22
CA ILE A 90 -20.98 9.51 -3.06
C ILE A 90 -19.62 8.84 -2.79
N ALA A 91 -19.03 8.21 -3.81
CA ALA A 91 -17.80 7.41 -3.66
C ALA A 91 -16.60 8.24 -3.13
N LYS A 92 -16.50 9.52 -3.50
CA LYS A 92 -15.45 10.43 -3.01
C LYS A 92 -15.46 10.60 -1.49
N GLY A 93 -16.58 10.35 -0.83
CA GLY A 93 -16.68 10.35 0.64
C GLY A 93 -15.82 9.28 1.32
N LEU A 94 -15.39 8.25 0.57
CA LEU A 94 -14.43 7.25 1.05
C LEU A 94 -12.99 7.76 1.09
N GLN A 95 -12.67 8.93 0.54
CA GLN A 95 -11.33 9.53 0.61
C GLN A 95 -11.03 10.11 2.00
N ARG A 96 -10.88 9.21 2.98
CA ARG A 96 -10.66 9.51 4.40
C ARG A 96 -9.67 8.51 5.00
N PRO A 97 -8.95 8.85 6.08
CA PRO A 97 -8.07 7.90 6.77
C PRO A 97 -8.86 6.72 7.33
N LEU A 98 -8.17 5.59 7.50
CA LEU A 98 -8.66 4.57 8.43
C LEU A 98 -8.70 5.15 9.85
N PRO A 99 -9.60 4.67 10.72
CA PRO A 99 -9.58 5.06 12.13
C PRO A 99 -8.23 4.79 12.78
N ASP A 100 -7.86 5.60 13.77
CA ASP A 100 -6.70 5.32 14.62
C ASP A 100 -6.81 3.92 15.25
N GLY A 101 -5.68 3.26 15.43
CA GLY A 101 -5.58 1.88 15.93
C GLY A 101 -5.92 0.80 14.90
N SER A 102 -6.21 1.16 13.65
CA SER A 102 -6.55 0.18 12.60
C SER A 102 -5.34 -0.44 11.91
N LEU A 103 -4.14 0.13 12.10
CA LEU A 103 -2.91 -0.34 11.48
C LEU A 103 -1.87 -0.70 12.54
N GLN A 104 -0.95 -1.59 12.17
CA GLN A 104 0.20 -1.99 12.97
C GLN A 104 1.46 -1.97 12.11
N ILE A 105 2.60 -1.63 12.72
CA ILE A 105 3.90 -1.78 12.07
C ILE A 105 4.32 -3.24 12.16
N VAL A 106 4.38 -3.92 11.02
CA VAL A 106 4.70 -5.36 10.93
C VAL A 106 6.14 -5.65 10.50
N SER A 107 6.88 -4.64 10.01
CA SER A 107 8.31 -4.73 9.68
C SER A 107 8.96 -3.35 9.58
N ARG A 108 10.28 -3.26 9.84
CA ARG A 108 11.09 -2.03 9.72
C ARG A 108 12.44 -2.30 9.05
N GLY A 109 12.89 -1.36 8.24
CA GLY A 109 14.22 -1.36 7.61
C GLY A 109 14.41 -2.39 6.49
N GLN A 110 13.40 -3.22 6.20
CA GLN A 110 13.42 -4.21 5.13
C GLN A 110 12.81 -3.61 3.87
N LYS A 111 13.43 -3.84 2.71
CA LYS A 111 12.90 -3.38 1.42
C LYS A 111 11.65 -4.14 0.94
N LYS A 112 11.32 -5.26 1.58
CA LYS A 112 10.21 -6.15 1.20
C LYS A 112 9.46 -6.63 2.44
N ASP A 113 8.16 -6.82 2.27
CA ASP A 113 7.28 -7.56 3.19
C ASP A 113 6.43 -8.58 2.41
N PRO A 114 6.35 -9.86 2.87
CA PRO A 114 7.13 -10.40 3.98
C PRO A 114 8.64 -10.39 3.64
N PRO A 115 9.52 -10.37 4.66
CA PRO A 115 10.95 -10.47 4.43
C PRO A 115 11.28 -11.78 3.69
N GLU A 116 12.31 -11.77 2.86
CA GLU A 116 12.79 -12.99 2.23
C GLU A 116 13.19 -14.00 3.31
N PRO A 117 12.87 -15.30 3.16
CA PRO A 117 13.30 -16.31 4.10
C PRO A 117 14.81 -16.26 4.25
N LYS A 118 15.31 -16.17 5.48
CA LYS A 118 16.74 -16.33 5.73
C LYS A 118 17.11 -17.76 5.38
N VAL A 119 17.91 -17.95 4.33
CA VAL A 119 18.53 -19.24 4.04
C VAL A 119 19.62 -19.44 5.08
N GLU A 120 19.35 -20.26 6.10
CA GLU A 120 20.39 -20.64 7.05
C GLU A 120 21.42 -21.53 6.34
N PRO A 121 22.73 -21.28 6.51
CA PRO A 121 23.74 -22.17 5.96
C PRO A 121 23.56 -23.56 6.57
N MET A 122 23.42 -24.57 5.71
CA MET A 122 23.35 -25.98 6.11
C MET A 122 24.56 -26.28 6.99
N GLN A 123 24.35 -26.55 8.28
CA GLN A 123 25.43 -26.97 9.17
C GLN A 123 26.08 -28.19 8.53
N ALA A 124 27.34 -28.06 8.14
CA ALA A 124 28.14 -29.19 7.70
C ALA A 124 28.17 -30.17 8.89
N ALA A 125 27.43 -31.27 8.76
CA ALA A 125 27.54 -32.38 9.68
C ALA A 125 29.00 -32.82 9.64
N LEU A 126 29.73 -32.56 10.72
CA LEU A 126 31.04 -33.13 10.97
C LEU A 126 30.84 -34.64 11.07
N LEU A 127 31.28 -35.35 10.03
CA LEU A 127 31.59 -36.79 10.09
C LEU A 127 32.95 -36.97 10.76
#